data_AF-A0A2E6Q3D6-F1
#
_entry.id   AF-A0A2E6Q3D6-F1
#
_cell.length_a   1.000
_cell.length_b   1.000
_cell.length_c   1.000
_cell.angle_alpha   90.00
_cell.angle_beta   90.00
_cell.angle_gamma   90.00
#
_symmetry.space_group_name_H-M   'P 1'
#
loop_
_entity.id
_entity.type
_entity.pdbx_description
1 polymer ?
#
loop_
_entity_poly.entity_id
_entity_poly.type
_entity_poly.pdbx_seq_one_letter_code
_entity_poly.pdbx_strand_id
1 'polypeptide(L)'
;MLELKDYTSADIVVVGAGNAACCAAMAAKDAGANPVVLETAPMNERAGNTFFVAGSSRWVFNDMDELQEVLDLTDEEREIVDFGTYTREKFLDDLGRTTNYRCDPDLAEVLVDNSRQALVWMKSKGVKFTPMYKGQSEKIGDRIVFYGGQVCMFWGGGAELTATLFKGLEEHQIPVLYETTGLRLLTEAGRVSGIVAEQGGVEREIRAKAVVLASGGFQADPEMRARYLGPGYELAKVRGTQHNNGLGIKMAMEIGGRAWGHWSGAHAVGWDLNAPPYGDRVVGDGFQKHSYPYSVMINADGERFVDEGADFRHFTYAKYGHVVQQQPGMFAWQVFDDQVEHMLRDEYRIKEVTKVTADTIEELAEKLEGVNGNRFLETVAEYNKSVKQDVEFNATILDGRGTEGLSIPKSNWAHTIEKPPFQAYAVTCGVTYTFGGIKIDTQARVQHRRGNPIPGLYAAGEIVGGLFYFNYPSGSGLVNGAVFGRLAGTEAGEYVKSAE
;
A
#
# COMPACT_ATOMS: atom_id res chain seq x y z
N MET A 1 30.24 6.52 -7.34
CA MET A 1 29.01 6.89 -6.62
C MET A 1 29.11 8.37 -6.28
N LEU A 2 27.99 9.08 -6.25
CA LEU A 2 27.96 10.49 -5.84
C LEU A 2 28.23 10.59 -4.33
N GLU A 3 29.05 11.55 -3.93
CA GLU A 3 29.40 11.74 -2.52
C GLU A 3 28.75 13.00 -1.97
N LEU A 4 28.21 12.93 -0.75
CA LEU A 4 27.57 14.04 -0.05
C LEU A 4 28.50 15.27 0.07
N LYS A 5 29.81 15.05 0.14
CA LYS A 5 30.81 16.13 0.21
C LYS A 5 30.79 17.08 -0.99
N ASP A 6 30.29 16.60 -2.13
CA ASP A 6 30.24 17.36 -3.39
C ASP A 6 28.98 18.25 -3.49
N TYR A 7 28.07 18.16 -2.51
CA TYR A 7 26.80 18.89 -2.48
C TYR A 7 26.73 19.80 -1.26
N THR A 8 27.09 21.08 -1.44
CA THR A 8 26.92 22.12 -0.40
C THR A 8 25.64 22.94 -0.62
N SER A 9 25.07 22.90 -1.82
CA SER A 9 23.82 23.57 -2.17
C SER A 9 23.06 22.86 -3.29
N ALA A 10 21.74 23.06 -3.35
CA ALA A 10 20.85 22.59 -4.42
C ALA A 10 19.64 23.53 -4.55
N ASP A 11 18.92 23.51 -5.66
CA ASP A 11 17.63 24.22 -5.76
C ASP A 11 16.61 23.58 -4.81
N ILE A 12 16.47 22.26 -4.92
CA ILE A 12 15.52 21.44 -4.17
C ILE A 12 16.22 20.19 -3.67
N VAL A 13 16.00 19.84 -2.40
CA VAL A 13 16.36 18.52 -1.87
C VAL A 13 15.09 17.68 -1.76
N VAL A 14 15.08 16.50 -2.36
CA VAL A 14 14.03 15.49 -2.21
C VAL A 14 14.54 14.38 -1.29
N VAL A 15 13.80 14.07 -0.22
CA VAL A 15 14.19 13.06 0.78
C VAL A 15 13.40 11.77 0.57
N GLY A 16 14.11 10.67 0.34
CA GLY A 16 13.60 9.36 -0.06
C GLY A 16 13.73 9.13 -1.57
N ALA A 17 13.71 7.87 -2.04
CA ALA A 17 13.71 7.54 -3.47
C ALA A 17 12.63 6.51 -3.87
N GLY A 18 11.46 6.55 -3.19
CA GLY A 18 10.27 5.79 -3.59
C GLY A 18 9.45 6.47 -4.70
N ASN A 19 8.29 5.91 -5.06
CA ASN A 19 7.41 6.43 -6.12
C ASN A 19 7.17 7.94 -6.02
N ALA A 20 6.77 8.41 -4.83
CA ALA A 20 6.46 9.82 -4.60
C ALA A 20 7.69 10.73 -4.78
N ALA A 21 8.85 10.29 -4.31
CA ALA A 21 10.09 11.05 -4.40
C ALA A 21 10.59 11.15 -5.85
N CYS A 22 10.58 10.03 -6.59
CA CYS A 22 10.97 10.04 -7.99
C CYS A 22 10.01 10.90 -8.82
N CYS A 23 8.71 10.84 -8.54
CA CYS A 23 7.72 11.72 -9.18
C CYS A 23 7.99 13.20 -8.85
N ALA A 24 8.27 13.52 -7.58
CA ALA A 24 8.58 14.89 -7.17
C ALA A 24 9.85 15.43 -7.82
N ALA A 25 10.92 14.64 -7.87
CA ALA A 25 12.17 15.05 -8.47
C ALA A 25 12.01 15.30 -9.99
N MET A 26 11.36 14.39 -10.73
CA MET A 26 11.11 14.61 -12.15
C MET A 26 10.16 15.79 -12.41
N ALA A 27 9.12 15.98 -11.61
CA ALA A 27 8.20 17.10 -11.76
C ALA A 27 8.84 18.46 -11.43
N ALA A 28 9.74 18.50 -10.44
CA ALA A 28 10.57 19.67 -10.17
C ALA A 28 11.52 20.00 -11.33
N LYS A 29 12.09 18.96 -11.96
CA LYS A 29 12.93 19.11 -13.16
C LYS A 29 12.12 19.60 -14.36
N ASP A 30 10.90 19.11 -14.56
CA ASP A 30 9.96 19.61 -15.58
C ASP A 30 9.61 21.08 -15.35
N ALA A 31 9.50 21.47 -14.07
CA ALA A 31 9.36 22.86 -13.66
C ALA A 31 10.69 23.65 -13.73
N GLY A 32 11.78 23.11 -14.30
CA GLY A 32 13.02 23.85 -14.56
C GLY A 32 13.98 24.00 -13.36
N ALA A 33 13.68 23.40 -12.21
CA ALA A 33 14.59 23.38 -11.05
C ALA A 33 15.58 22.20 -11.15
N ASN A 34 16.67 22.25 -10.36
CA ASN A 34 17.66 21.17 -10.29
C ASN A 34 17.59 20.45 -8.92
N PRO A 35 16.81 19.36 -8.81
CA PRO A 35 16.69 18.63 -7.56
C PRO A 35 17.88 17.69 -7.32
N VAL A 36 18.17 17.43 -6.05
CA VAL A 36 19.00 16.31 -5.59
C VAL A 36 18.17 15.38 -4.71
N VAL A 37 18.30 14.07 -4.91
CA VAL A 37 17.58 13.05 -4.15
C VAL A 37 18.51 12.44 -3.10
N LEU A 38 18.05 12.34 -1.85
CA LEU A 38 18.75 11.65 -0.75
C LEU A 38 18.04 10.35 -0.43
N GLU A 39 18.75 9.22 -0.47
CA GLU A 39 18.23 7.89 -0.13
C GLU A 39 19.09 7.26 0.96
N THR A 40 18.46 6.88 2.07
CA THR A 40 19.12 6.21 3.19
C THR A 40 19.59 4.80 2.80
N ALA A 41 18.82 4.09 1.99
CA ALA A 41 19.15 2.74 1.57
C ALA A 41 20.39 2.72 0.65
N PRO A 42 21.19 1.64 0.68
CA PRO A 42 22.17 1.39 -0.37
C PRO A 42 21.47 1.11 -1.71
N MET A 43 22.21 1.27 -2.81
CA MET A 43 21.65 1.19 -4.17
C MET A 43 20.92 -0.13 -4.46
N ASN A 44 21.38 -1.26 -3.90
CA ASN A 44 20.75 -2.58 -4.06
C ASN A 44 19.43 -2.75 -3.27
N GLU A 45 19.17 -1.88 -2.28
CA GLU A 45 17.95 -1.87 -1.46
C GLU A 45 17.04 -0.66 -1.72
N ARG A 46 17.36 0.13 -2.75
CA ARG A 46 16.63 1.36 -3.11
C ARG A 46 15.14 1.14 -3.37
N ALA A 47 14.44 2.27 -3.47
CA ALA A 47 13.03 2.43 -3.82
C ALA A 47 11.99 2.29 -2.70
N GLY A 48 12.45 2.07 -1.47
CA GLY A 48 11.61 1.92 -0.29
C GLY A 48 10.49 0.88 -0.49
N ASN A 49 9.31 1.15 0.06
CA ASN A 49 8.17 0.24 -0.06
C ASN A 49 7.59 0.13 -1.47
N THR A 50 7.93 1.05 -2.38
CA THR A 50 7.45 0.98 -3.76
C THR A 50 7.93 -0.29 -4.45
N PHE A 51 9.09 -0.83 -4.08
CA PHE A 51 9.61 -2.07 -4.68
C PHE A 51 8.71 -3.29 -4.38
N PHE A 52 8.09 -3.34 -3.21
CA PHE A 52 7.44 -4.54 -2.66
C PHE A 52 5.94 -4.66 -2.99
N VAL A 53 5.40 -3.76 -3.80
CA VAL A 53 3.96 -3.75 -4.13
C VAL A 53 3.64 -4.59 -5.37
N ALA A 54 2.46 -5.22 -5.40
CA ALA A 54 1.90 -5.84 -6.61
C ALA A 54 1.74 -4.87 -7.79
N GLY A 55 1.55 -3.58 -7.52
CA GLY A 55 1.42 -2.55 -8.56
C GLY A 55 0.00 -2.23 -9.02
N SER A 56 -1.05 -2.59 -8.28
CA SER A 56 -2.41 -2.16 -8.67
C SER A 56 -2.56 -0.63 -8.65
N SER A 57 -3.35 -0.08 -9.59
CA SER A 57 -3.66 1.35 -9.65
C SER A 57 -5.17 1.59 -9.72
N ARG A 58 -5.62 2.65 -9.03
CA ARG A 58 -7.03 3.07 -9.01
C ARG A 58 -7.10 4.56 -9.33
N TRP A 59 -7.84 4.90 -10.38
CA TRP A 59 -7.90 6.24 -10.95
C TRP A 59 -9.22 6.43 -11.71
N VAL A 60 -9.61 7.67 -11.94
CA VAL A 60 -10.90 8.01 -12.55
C VAL A 60 -10.89 7.80 -14.07
N PHE A 61 -11.88 7.05 -14.57
CA PHE A 61 -12.16 6.92 -16.00
C PHE A 61 -13.66 6.75 -16.24
N ASN A 62 -14.18 7.42 -17.25
CA ASN A 62 -15.61 7.44 -17.58
C ASN A 62 -15.96 6.63 -18.83
N ASP A 63 -14.98 6.37 -19.70
CA ASP A 63 -15.17 5.66 -20.95
C ASP A 63 -13.86 5.03 -21.46
N MET A 64 -13.96 4.39 -22.63
CA MET A 64 -12.85 3.71 -23.28
C MET A 64 -11.79 4.66 -23.85
N ASP A 65 -12.12 5.91 -24.14
CA ASP A 65 -11.17 6.89 -24.68
C ASP A 65 -10.25 7.37 -23.55
N GLU A 66 -10.80 7.66 -22.37
CA GLU A 66 -10.01 7.99 -21.18
C GLU A 66 -9.11 6.81 -20.75
N LEU A 67 -9.58 5.57 -20.90
CA LEU A 67 -8.78 4.37 -20.63
C LEU A 67 -7.55 4.29 -21.54
N GLN A 68 -7.69 4.62 -22.82
CA GLN A 68 -6.61 4.55 -23.81
C GLN A 68 -5.51 5.59 -23.59
N GLU A 69 -5.80 6.70 -22.89
CA GLU A 69 -4.75 7.65 -22.49
C GLU A 69 -3.68 6.99 -21.61
N VAL A 70 -4.07 5.99 -20.81
CA VAL A 70 -3.19 5.27 -19.88
C VAL A 70 -2.81 3.89 -20.40
N LEU A 71 -3.78 3.10 -20.88
CA LEU A 71 -3.60 1.72 -21.32
C LEU A 71 -3.37 1.64 -22.84
N ASP A 72 -2.40 0.84 -23.25
CA ASP A 72 -2.15 0.54 -24.67
C ASP A 72 -3.04 -0.65 -25.10
N LEU A 73 -4.33 -0.39 -25.33
CA LEU A 73 -5.33 -1.40 -25.70
C LEU A 73 -5.40 -1.64 -27.21
N THR A 74 -5.51 -2.90 -27.62
CA THR A 74 -5.76 -3.30 -29.02
C THR A 74 -7.23 -3.16 -29.42
N ASP A 75 -7.51 -3.09 -30.73
CA ASP A 75 -8.88 -3.05 -31.28
C ASP A 75 -9.74 -4.22 -30.76
N GLU A 76 -9.16 -5.42 -30.74
CA GLU A 76 -9.81 -6.62 -30.25
C GLU A 76 -10.17 -6.51 -28.75
N GLU A 77 -9.23 -6.07 -27.91
CA GLU A 77 -9.50 -5.86 -26.48
C GLU A 77 -10.63 -4.85 -26.26
N ARG A 78 -10.74 -3.81 -27.10
CA ARG A 78 -11.81 -2.81 -27.00
C ARG A 78 -13.20 -3.37 -27.32
N GLU A 79 -13.27 -4.42 -28.15
CA GLU A 79 -14.54 -5.05 -28.50
C GLU A 79 -14.96 -6.10 -27.47
N ILE A 80 -14.02 -6.91 -26.98
CA ILE A 80 -14.33 -8.10 -26.15
C ILE A 80 -14.28 -7.82 -24.65
N VAL A 81 -13.59 -6.77 -24.21
CA VAL A 81 -13.41 -6.45 -22.79
C VAL A 81 -14.39 -5.36 -22.35
N ASP A 82 -15.12 -5.61 -21.28
CA ASP A 82 -15.89 -4.63 -20.55
C ASP A 82 -15.11 -4.19 -19.30
N PHE A 83 -14.52 -2.99 -19.39
CA PHE A 83 -13.79 -2.38 -18.28
C PHE A 83 -14.71 -1.65 -17.27
N GLY A 84 -16.00 -1.51 -17.59
CA GLY A 84 -16.94 -0.69 -16.84
C GLY A 84 -16.52 0.78 -16.76
N THR A 85 -16.90 1.45 -15.67
CA THR A 85 -16.49 2.83 -15.37
C THR A 85 -16.10 2.96 -13.90
N TYR A 86 -15.21 3.92 -13.61
CA TYR A 86 -14.86 4.31 -12.26
C TYR A 86 -14.86 5.84 -12.16
N THR A 87 -16.05 6.39 -11.96
CA THR A 87 -16.27 7.84 -11.97
C THR A 87 -15.67 8.51 -10.72
N ARG A 88 -15.56 9.83 -10.78
CA ARG A 88 -15.14 10.68 -9.67
C ARG A 88 -15.95 10.40 -8.39
N GLU A 89 -17.27 10.35 -8.51
CA GLU A 89 -18.20 10.13 -7.39
C GLU A 89 -17.96 8.78 -6.74
N LYS A 90 -17.76 7.73 -7.56
CA LYS A 90 -17.49 6.39 -7.06
C LYS A 90 -16.17 6.31 -6.30
N PHE A 91 -15.14 7.01 -6.78
CA PHE A 91 -13.86 7.06 -6.06
C PHE A 91 -13.96 7.83 -4.75
N LEU A 92 -14.65 8.97 -4.73
CA LEU A 92 -14.89 9.73 -3.50
C LEU A 92 -15.72 8.93 -2.49
N ASP A 93 -16.76 8.22 -2.95
CA ASP A 93 -17.59 7.36 -2.10
C ASP A 93 -16.79 6.20 -1.50
N ASP A 94 -15.99 5.49 -2.31
CA ASP A 94 -15.11 4.44 -1.81
C ASP A 94 -14.09 4.96 -0.79
N LEU A 95 -13.50 6.14 -1.03
CA LEU A 95 -12.56 6.76 -0.10
C LEU A 95 -13.26 7.17 1.21
N GLY A 96 -14.45 7.76 1.11
CA GLY A 96 -15.30 8.09 2.26
C GLY A 96 -15.64 6.83 3.07
N ARG A 97 -16.26 5.83 2.44
CA ARG A 97 -16.66 4.57 3.08
C ARG A 97 -15.49 3.84 3.75
N THR A 98 -14.36 3.70 3.07
CA THR A 98 -13.18 2.99 3.62
C THR A 98 -12.51 3.75 4.78
N THR A 99 -12.69 5.07 4.86
CA THR A 99 -12.14 5.89 5.94
C THR A 99 -13.16 6.26 7.02
N ASN A 100 -14.40 5.74 6.94
CA ASN A 100 -15.54 6.18 7.75
C ASN A 100 -15.76 7.71 7.67
N TYR A 101 -15.63 8.27 6.47
CA TYR A 101 -15.77 9.69 6.13
C TYR A 101 -14.84 10.60 6.94
N ARG A 102 -13.65 10.08 7.30
CA ARG A 102 -12.62 10.84 8.00
C ARG A 102 -11.53 11.38 7.10
N CYS A 103 -11.43 10.90 5.86
CA CYS A 103 -10.48 11.43 4.89
C CYS A 103 -10.65 12.95 4.75
N ASP A 104 -9.54 13.65 4.61
CA ASP A 104 -9.51 15.08 4.39
C ASP A 104 -10.15 15.39 3.02
N PRO A 105 -11.27 16.13 2.97
CA PRO A 105 -12.05 16.28 1.76
C PRO A 105 -11.25 17.01 0.66
N ASP A 106 -10.49 18.04 1.01
CA ASP A 106 -9.70 18.79 0.04
C ASP A 106 -8.60 17.93 -0.58
N LEU A 107 -7.91 17.12 0.23
CA LEU A 107 -6.89 16.20 -0.29
C LEU A 107 -7.50 15.03 -1.07
N ALA A 108 -8.68 14.57 -0.66
CA ALA A 108 -9.44 13.55 -1.39
C ALA A 108 -9.80 14.04 -2.80
N GLU A 109 -10.30 15.27 -2.94
CA GLU A 109 -10.58 15.87 -4.25
C GLU A 109 -9.31 16.00 -5.09
N VAL A 110 -8.21 16.50 -4.52
CA VAL A 110 -6.92 16.58 -5.23
C VAL A 110 -6.48 15.20 -5.73
N LEU A 111 -6.57 14.16 -4.89
CA LEU A 111 -6.21 12.79 -5.29
C LEU A 111 -7.07 12.29 -6.45
N VAL A 112 -8.39 12.41 -6.32
CA VAL A 112 -9.35 11.86 -7.28
C VAL A 112 -9.24 12.61 -8.61
N ASP A 113 -9.28 13.93 -8.57
CA ASP A 113 -9.35 14.80 -9.75
C ASP A 113 -8.06 14.78 -10.57
N ASN A 114 -6.92 14.49 -9.94
CA ASN A 114 -5.62 14.41 -10.61
C ASN A 114 -5.15 12.98 -10.90
N SER A 115 -5.91 11.95 -10.50
CA SER A 115 -5.49 10.54 -10.59
C SER A 115 -5.15 10.11 -12.03
N ARG A 116 -6.01 10.42 -13.02
CA ARG A 116 -5.76 10.12 -14.43
C ARG A 116 -4.54 10.86 -14.98
N GLN A 117 -4.50 12.18 -14.81
CA GLN A 117 -3.42 13.01 -15.35
C GLN A 117 -2.05 12.64 -14.75
N ALA A 118 -1.99 12.19 -13.50
CA ALA A 118 -0.76 11.68 -12.91
C ALA A 118 -0.26 10.42 -13.64
N LEU A 119 -1.15 9.49 -13.99
CA LEU A 119 -0.81 8.26 -14.71
C LEU A 119 -0.40 8.54 -16.16
N VAL A 120 -1.11 9.43 -16.86
CA VAL A 120 -0.72 9.89 -18.20
C VAL A 120 0.67 10.54 -18.18
N TRP A 121 0.96 11.36 -17.16
CA TRP A 121 2.29 11.93 -16.99
C TRP A 121 3.35 10.86 -16.69
N MET A 122 3.07 9.89 -15.81
CA MET A 122 3.98 8.77 -15.57
C MET A 122 4.26 7.96 -16.84
N LYS A 123 3.23 7.75 -17.69
CA LYS A 123 3.38 7.12 -19.01
C LYS A 123 4.34 7.90 -19.90
N SER A 124 4.25 9.23 -19.91
CA SER A 124 5.19 10.10 -20.63
C SER A 124 6.63 9.99 -20.11
N LYS A 125 6.81 9.56 -18.85
CA LYS A 125 8.11 9.25 -18.23
C LYS A 125 8.54 7.79 -18.42
N GLY A 126 7.86 7.05 -19.28
CA GLY A 126 8.21 5.67 -19.66
C GLY A 126 7.54 4.58 -18.83
N VAL A 127 6.73 4.93 -17.81
CA VAL A 127 6.01 3.95 -16.99
C VAL A 127 4.93 3.26 -17.83
N LYS A 128 4.92 1.92 -17.77
CA LYS A 128 3.95 1.11 -18.52
C LYS A 128 2.84 0.63 -17.61
N PHE A 129 1.65 0.53 -18.19
CA PHE A 129 0.44 0.08 -17.53
C PHE A 129 -0.15 -1.11 -18.29
N THR A 130 -0.77 -2.04 -17.58
CA THR A 130 -1.41 -3.21 -18.18
C THR A 130 -2.76 -3.50 -17.51
N PRO A 131 -3.75 -4.00 -18.26
CA PRO A 131 -5.00 -4.49 -17.69
C PRO A 131 -4.78 -5.61 -16.66
N MET A 132 -5.55 -5.59 -15.57
CA MET A 132 -5.50 -6.61 -14.52
C MET A 132 -6.36 -7.84 -14.85
N TYR A 133 -6.07 -8.53 -15.95
CA TYR A 133 -6.87 -9.71 -16.36
C TYR A 133 -6.95 -10.79 -15.27
N LYS A 134 -5.86 -11.00 -14.52
CA LYS A 134 -5.82 -11.97 -13.41
C LYS A 134 -6.42 -11.39 -12.13
N GLY A 135 -7.50 -12.01 -11.65
CA GLY A 135 -8.06 -11.76 -10.33
C GLY A 135 -8.78 -10.41 -10.16
N GLN A 136 -9.07 -9.72 -11.26
CA GLN A 136 -9.97 -8.55 -11.34
C GLN A 136 -10.90 -8.58 -12.55
N SER A 137 -10.93 -9.69 -13.30
CA SER A 137 -11.84 -9.91 -14.41
C SER A 137 -12.26 -11.37 -14.48
N GLU A 138 -13.43 -11.64 -15.04
CA GLU A 138 -13.92 -12.98 -15.34
C GLU A 138 -14.45 -13.06 -16.78
N LYS A 139 -14.40 -14.26 -17.36
CA LYS A 139 -15.02 -14.51 -18.67
C LYS A 139 -16.51 -14.78 -18.48
N ILE A 140 -17.36 -13.92 -19.04
CA ILE A 140 -18.82 -14.06 -19.03
C ILE A 140 -19.29 -14.14 -20.48
N GLY A 141 -19.65 -15.36 -20.92
CA GLY A 141 -19.95 -15.65 -22.32
C GLY A 141 -18.73 -15.39 -23.21
N ASP A 142 -18.89 -14.54 -24.20
CA ASP A 142 -17.82 -14.15 -25.14
C ASP A 142 -17.05 -12.89 -24.70
N ARG A 143 -17.36 -12.33 -23.53
CA ARG A 143 -16.74 -11.10 -23.02
C ARG A 143 -15.88 -11.35 -21.79
N ILE A 144 -14.89 -10.49 -21.59
CA ILE A 144 -14.13 -10.39 -20.34
C ILE A 144 -14.67 -9.20 -19.57
N VAL A 145 -15.17 -9.40 -18.36
CA VAL A 145 -15.82 -8.35 -17.56
C VAL A 145 -14.97 -8.06 -16.32
N PHE A 146 -14.55 -6.80 -16.17
CA PHE A 146 -13.84 -6.32 -14.99
C PHE A 146 -14.79 -5.93 -13.86
N TYR A 147 -14.35 -6.09 -12.61
CA TYR A 147 -15.13 -5.73 -11.42
C TYR A 147 -14.30 -4.95 -10.39
N GLY A 148 -14.97 -4.35 -9.40
CA GLY A 148 -14.31 -3.63 -8.29
C GLY A 148 -13.67 -2.27 -8.63
N GLY A 149 -13.79 -1.79 -9.88
CA GLY A 149 -13.28 -0.49 -10.31
C GLY A 149 -11.75 -0.36 -10.35
N GLN A 150 -11.04 -1.49 -10.32
CA GLN A 150 -9.58 -1.55 -10.43
C GLN A 150 -9.21 -2.33 -11.68
N VAL A 151 -9.03 -1.61 -12.78
CA VAL A 151 -8.85 -2.22 -14.10
C VAL A 151 -7.38 -2.35 -14.53
N CYS A 152 -6.49 -1.61 -13.87
CA CYS A 152 -5.14 -1.36 -14.34
C CYS A 152 -4.11 -1.61 -13.22
N MET A 153 -2.92 -2.05 -13.63
CA MET A 153 -1.74 -2.11 -12.78
C MET A 153 -0.50 -1.55 -13.50
N PHE A 154 0.48 -1.11 -12.72
CA PHE A 154 1.84 -0.86 -13.19
C PHE A 154 2.42 -2.18 -13.70
N TRP A 155 2.88 -2.18 -14.96
CA TRP A 155 3.44 -3.37 -15.59
C TRP A 155 4.65 -3.87 -14.78
N GLY A 156 4.66 -5.18 -14.48
CA GLY A 156 5.72 -5.82 -13.69
C GLY A 156 5.76 -5.44 -12.20
N GLY A 157 4.73 -4.74 -11.70
CA GLY A 157 4.60 -4.40 -10.28
C GLY A 157 5.65 -3.40 -9.79
N GLY A 158 5.94 -3.43 -8.49
CA GLY A 158 6.85 -2.50 -7.84
C GLY A 158 8.29 -2.55 -8.38
N ALA A 159 8.79 -3.74 -8.71
CA ALA A 159 10.16 -3.89 -9.22
C ALA A 159 10.37 -3.14 -10.55
N GLU A 160 9.50 -3.39 -11.54
CA GLU A 160 9.59 -2.72 -12.86
C GLU A 160 9.21 -1.23 -12.80
N LEU A 161 8.22 -0.86 -11.97
CA LEU A 161 7.90 0.54 -11.72
C LEU A 161 9.14 1.29 -11.23
N THR A 162 9.82 0.77 -10.22
CA THR A 162 10.99 1.43 -9.64
C THR A 162 12.16 1.46 -10.63
N ALA A 163 12.42 0.37 -11.35
CA ALA A 163 13.43 0.35 -12.42
C ALA A 163 13.20 1.46 -13.45
N THR A 164 11.95 1.65 -13.88
CA THR A 164 11.57 2.71 -14.83
C THR A 164 11.75 4.10 -14.25
N LEU A 165 11.34 4.33 -13.00
CA LEU A 165 11.48 5.63 -12.34
C LEU A 165 12.96 6.02 -12.17
N PHE A 166 13.83 5.09 -11.76
CA PHE A 166 15.26 5.37 -11.65
C PHE A 166 15.92 5.65 -13.00
N LYS A 167 15.51 4.92 -14.05
CA LYS A 167 15.94 5.23 -15.42
C LYS A 167 15.50 6.65 -15.82
N GLY A 168 14.28 7.06 -15.46
CA GLY A 168 13.80 8.42 -15.68
C GLY A 168 14.64 9.48 -14.95
N LEU A 169 15.04 9.23 -13.70
CA LEU A 169 15.96 10.12 -12.97
C LEU A 169 17.32 10.24 -13.67
N GLU A 170 17.88 9.13 -14.14
CA GLU A 170 19.15 9.08 -14.88
C GLU A 170 19.07 9.87 -16.20
N GLU A 171 18.01 9.66 -17.00
CA GLU A 171 17.79 10.37 -18.27
C GLU A 171 17.62 11.88 -18.08
N HIS A 172 17.01 12.31 -16.97
CA HIS A 172 16.85 13.72 -16.61
C HIS A 172 18.06 14.29 -15.85
N GLN A 173 19.13 13.51 -15.68
CA GLN A 173 20.36 13.90 -14.98
C GLN A 173 20.10 14.38 -13.53
N ILE A 174 19.15 13.71 -12.85
CA ILE A 174 18.82 14.01 -11.45
C ILE A 174 19.70 13.14 -10.54
N PRO A 175 20.59 13.74 -9.72
CA PRO A 175 21.46 12.98 -8.84
C PRO A 175 20.70 12.30 -7.70
N VAL A 176 21.06 11.05 -7.43
CA VAL A 176 20.62 10.27 -6.26
C VAL A 176 21.83 9.93 -5.40
N LEU A 177 21.84 10.41 -4.17
CA LEU A 177 22.87 10.10 -3.16
C LEU A 177 22.34 8.95 -2.29
N TYR A 178 22.93 7.77 -2.45
CA TYR A 178 22.62 6.60 -1.63
C TYR A 178 23.39 6.63 -0.31
N GLU A 179 22.95 5.81 0.65
CA GLU A 179 23.53 5.74 1.99
C GLU A 179 23.62 7.14 2.64
N THR A 180 22.65 8.01 2.30
CA THR A 180 22.63 9.42 2.68
C THR A 180 21.32 9.73 3.39
N THR A 181 21.39 9.89 4.71
CA THR A 181 20.23 10.06 5.57
C THR A 181 20.01 11.52 5.91
N GLY A 182 18.83 12.06 5.60
CA GLY A 182 18.42 13.38 6.09
C GLY A 182 18.11 13.33 7.60
N LEU A 183 18.77 14.19 8.39
CA LEU A 183 18.69 14.17 9.86
C LEU A 183 17.86 15.32 10.44
N ARG A 184 17.98 16.53 9.89
CA ARG A 184 17.29 17.73 10.41
C ARG A 184 17.15 18.79 9.33
N LEU A 185 16.04 19.53 9.36
CA LEU A 185 15.79 20.65 8.46
C LEU A 185 16.49 21.91 8.97
N LEU A 186 17.11 22.64 8.05
CA LEU A 186 17.65 23.97 8.33
C LEU A 186 16.55 25.01 8.16
N THR A 187 16.47 25.97 9.08
CA THR A 187 15.47 27.04 9.02
C THR A 187 16.11 28.41 9.21
N GLU A 188 15.66 29.39 8.45
CA GLU A 188 16.09 30.78 8.51
C GLU A 188 14.87 31.68 8.38
N ALA A 189 14.70 32.66 9.28
CA ALA A 189 13.55 33.58 9.26
C ALA A 189 12.18 32.90 9.10
N GLY A 190 12.01 31.69 9.65
CA GLY A 190 10.75 30.94 9.63
C GLY A 190 10.47 30.15 8.33
N ARG A 191 11.39 30.14 7.36
CA ARG A 191 11.34 29.27 6.18
C ARG A 191 12.39 28.15 6.27
N VAL A 192 12.16 27.06 5.54
CA VAL A 192 13.20 26.04 5.33
C VAL A 192 14.26 26.58 4.37
N SER A 193 15.53 26.33 4.68
CA SER A 193 16.71 26.81 3.95
C SER A 193 17.70 25.70 3.59
N GLY A 194 17.34 24.44 3.83
CA GLY A 194 18.17 23.28 3.53
C GLY A 194 17.93 22.11 4.48
N ILE A 195 18.88 21.18 4.49
CA ILE A 195 18.87 19.98 5.33
C ILE A 195 20.29 19.67 5.81
N VAL A 196 20.42 19.05 6.99
CA VAL A 196 21.62 18.33 7.39
C VAL A 196 21.44 16.87 7.04
N ALA A 197 22.36 16.33 6.26
CA ALA A 197 22.38 14.92 5.87
C ALA A 197 23.65 14.24 6.38
N GLU A 198 23.61 12.92 6.54
CA GLU A 198 24.73 12.10 6.98
C GLU A 198 25.02 11.02 5.94
N GLN A 199 26.30 10.85 5.60
CA GLN A 199 26.80 9.75 4.77
C GLN A 199 28.11 9.24 5.36
N GLY A 200 28.20 7.94 5.63
CA GLY A 200 29.41 7.30 6.16
C GLY A 200 29.82 7.79 7.56
N GLY A 201 28.86 8.17 8.39
CA GLY A 201 29.06 8.71 9.74
C GLY A 201 29.43 10.20 9.77
N VAL A 202 29.38 10.90 8.63
CA VAL A 202 29.76 12.32 8.54
C VAL A 202 28.55 13.16 8.17
N GLU A 203 28.18 14.07 9.07
CA GLU A 203 27.13 15.06 8.83
C GLU A 203 27.62 16.23 7.96
N ARG A 204 26.78 16.69 7.03
CA ARG A 204 27.00 17.88 6.20
C ARG A 204 25.71 18.64 5.96
N GLU A 205 25.82 19.97 5.83
CA GLU A 205 24.72 20.82 5.42
C GLU A 205 24.60 20.89 3.89
N ILE A 206 23.38 20.75 3.38
CA ILE A 206 23.01 21.10 2.00
C ILE A 206 22.04 22.27 2.06
N ARG A 207 22.46 23.44 1.57
CA ARG A 207 21.59 24.62 1.47
C ARG A 207 20.62 24.46 0.29
N ALA A 208 19.34 24.71 0.52
CA ALA A 208 18.33 24.58 -0.52
C ALA A 208 17.22 25.62 -0.40
N LYS A 209 16.62 25.99 -1.52
CA LYS A 209 15.48 26.91 -1.55
C LYS A 209 14.21 26.20 -1.08
N ALA A 210 14.05 24.92 -1.42
CA ALA A 210 12.96 24.08 -0.93
C ALA A 210 13.42 22.66 -0.56
N VAL A 211 12.64 21.99 0.29
CA VAL A 211 12.81 20.57 0.63
C VAL A 211 11.47 19.85 0.44
N VAL A 212 11.49 18.71 -0.25
CA VAL A 212 10.34 17.81 -0.43
C VAL A 212 10.59 16.55 0.40
N LEU A 213 9.78 16.33 1.43
CA LEU A 213 9.81 15.11 2.23
C LEU A 213 8.93 14.05 1.56
N ALA A 214 9.53 13.01 1.00
CA ALA A 214 8.85 11.89 0.36
C ALA A 214 9.40 10.54 0.85
N SER A 215 9.68 10.47 2.16
CA SER A 215 10.48 9.44 2.80
C SER A 215 9.69 8.24 3.34
N GLY A 216 8.39 8.15 3.06
CA GLY A 216 7.54 7.10 3.61
C GLY A 216 6.99 7.41 5.01
N GLY A 217 6.39 6.39 5.65
CA GLY A 217 5.84 6.43 7.00
C GLY A 217 6.85 6.03 8.08
N PHE A 218 6.42 5.20 9.03
CA PHE A 218 7.24 4.77 10.17
C PHE A 218 7.13 3.27 10.52
N GLN A 219 6.59 2.46 9.62
CA GLN A 219 6.34 1.04 9.81
C GLN A 219 7.59 0.19 10.10
N ALA A 220 8.79 0.66 9.76
CA ALA A 220 10.03 -0.06 10.09
C ALA A 220 10.66 0.38 11.43
N ASP A 221 10.12 1.42 12.09
CA ASP A 221 10.57 1.85 13.41
C ASP A 221 9.73 1.13 14.51
N PRO A 222 10.28 0.12 15.21
CA PRO A 222 9.55 -0.64 16.23
C PRO A 222 9.09 0.23 17.41
N GLU A 223 9.83 1.30 17.75
CA GLU A 223 9.48 2.20 18.85
C GLU A 223 8.26 3.04 18.48
N MET A 224 8.26 3.65 17.30
CA MET A 224 7.12 4.40 16.79
C MET A 224 5.89 3.51 16.59
N ARG A 225 6.08 2.26 16.16
CA ARG A 225 5.00 1.27 16.06
C ARG A 225 4.35 1.00 17.42
N ALA A 226 5.14 0.64 18.43
CA ALA A 226 4.64 0.43 19.79
C ALA A 226 3.96 1.68 20.35
N ARG A 227 4.53 2.86 20.10
CA ARG A 227 4.03 4.16 20.59
C ARG A 227 2.69 4.56 19.95
N TYR A 228 2.55 4.38 18.63
CA TYR A 228 1.43 4.94 17.87
C TYR A 228 0.41 3.90 17.42
N LEU A 229 0.84 2.75 16.88
CA LEU A 229 -0.06 1.66 16.45
C LEU A 229 -0.56 0.85 17.65
N GLY A 230 0.22 0.83 18.73
CA GLY A 230 -0.15 0.23 20.01
C GLY A 230 0.69 -1.01 20.36
N PRO A 231 0.46 -1.60 21.55
CA PRO A 231 1.24 -2.73 22.05
C PRO A 231 1.24 -3.93 21.09
N GLY A 232 2.40 -4.57 20.93
CA GLY A 232 2.59 -5.75 20.08
C GLY A 232 2.97 -5.43 18.64
N TYR A 233 2.75 -4.21 18.17
CA TYR A 233 3.11 -3.82 16.80
C TYR A 233 4.61 -3.76 16.53
N GLU A 234 5.44 -3.65 17.57
CA GLU A 234 6.89 -3.82 17.49
C GLU A 234 7.30 -5.23 17.07
N LEU A 235 6.43 -6.22 17.28
CA LEU A 235 6.64 -7.63 16.93
C LEU A 235 6.07 -8.00 15.56
N ALA A 236 5.20 -7.15 14.99
CA ALA A 236 4.62 -7.37 13.67
C ALA A 236 5.72 -7.34 12.58
N LYS A 237 5.52 -8.10 11.50
CA LYS A 237 6.43 -8.06 10.36
C LYS A 237 6.17 -6.84 9.49
N VAL A 238 7.16 -6.43 8.72
CA VAL A 238 7.06 -5.32 7.77
C VAL A 238 7.06 -5.87 6.36
N ARG A 239 5.94 -5.66 5.66
CA ARG A 239 5.84 -5.88 4.21
C ARG A 239 6.49 -4.70 3.49
N GLY A 240 7.82 -4.67 3.48
CA GLY A 240 8.53 -3.52 2.93
C GLY A 240 9.99 -3.40 3.35
N THR A 241 10.57 -2.24 3.04
CA THR A 241 11.94 -1.91 3.38
C THR A 241 12.14 -1.77 4.90
N GLN A 242 13.33 -2.11 5.37
CA GLN A 242 13.78 -1.82 6.73
C GLN A 242 14.10 -0.33 6.95
N HIS A 243 14.22 0.45 5.89
CA HIS A 243 14.67 1.86 5.95
C HIS A 243 13.53 2.88 6.21
N ASN A 244 12.28 2.44 6.32
CA ASN A 244 11.11 3.33 6.49
C ASN A 244 10.83 3.65 7.97
N ASN A 245 11.70 4.47 8.55
CA ASN A 245 11.86 4.66 10.00
C ASN A 245 11.24 5.97 10.56
N GLY A 246 10.44 6.69 9.78
CA GLY A 246 9.77 7.91 10.23
C GLY A 246 10.67 9.14 10.45
N LEU A 247 11.95 9.13 10.03
CA LEU A 247 12.84 10.28 10.20
C LEU A 247 12.30 11.56 9.53
N GLY A 248 11.73 11.46 8.32
CA GLY A 248 11.10 12.60 7.65
C GLY A 248 9.95 13.21 8.45
N ILE A 249 9.14 12.36 9.09
CA ILE A 249 8.04 12.80 9.97
C ILE A 249 8.60 13.53 11.19
N LYS A 250 9.62 12.96 11.85
CA LYS A 250 10.30 13.55 13.01
C LYS A 250 10.87 14.93 12.65
N MET A 251 11.63 15.03 11.56
CA MET A 251 12.19 16.29 11.05
C MET A 251 11.13 17.38 10.83
N ALA A 252 10.01 17.04 10.18
CA ALA A 252 8.93 17.99 9.95
C ALA A 252 8.29 18.44 11.27
N MET A 253 8.04 17.51 12.20
CA MET A 253 7.43 17.81 13.50
C MET A 253 8.31 18.70 14.39
N GLU A 254 9.63 18.50 14.36
CA GLU A 254 10.61 19.28 15.14
C GLU A 254 10.56 20.79 14.83
N ILE A 255 10.35 21.15 13.56
CA ILE A 255 10.23 22.57 13.15
C ILE A 255 8.79 23.10 13.17
N GLY A 256 7.87 22.38 13.82
CA GLY A 256 6.49 22.83 14.02
C GLY A 256 5.49 22.30 12.98
N GLY A 257 5.87 21.36 12.12
CA GLY A 257 4.96 20.63 11.23
C GLY A 257 3.85 19.93 12.02
N ARG A 258 2.63 19.98 11.48
CA ARG A 258 1.43 19.44 12.11
C ARG A 258 1.30 17.94 11.84
N ALA A 259 1.31 17.14 12.90
CA ALA A 259 0.89 15.74 12.86
C ALA A 259 -0.60 15.63 12.51
N TRP A 260 -0.98 14.68 11.65
CA TRP A 260 -2.34 14.54 11.12
C TRP A 260 -2.66 13.11 10.69
N GLY A 261 -3.93 12.81 10.46
CA GLY A 261 -4.40 11.46 10.09
C GLY A 261 -4.53 10.49 11.26
N HIS A 262 -4.62 9.20 10.94
CA HIS A 262 -4.84 8.13 11.91
C HIS A 262 -3.54 7.45 12.34
N TRP A 263 -2.93 7.94 13.42
CA TRP A 263 -1.64 7.44 13.91
C TRP A 263 -1.67 6.01 14.44
N SER A 264 -2.82 5.54 14.90
CA SER A 264 -3.04 4.15 15.34
C SER A 264 -3.58 3.24 14.23
N GLY A 265 -3.59 3.74 12.99
CA GLY A 265 -4.00 2.99 11.82
C GLY A 265 -2.83 2.68 10.91
N ALA A 266 -2.83 1.46 10.35
CA ALA A 266 -1.91 1.07 9.30
C ALA A 266 -2.61 0.14 8.31
N HIS A 267 -2.14 0.16 7.07
CA HIS A 267 -2.41 -0.89 6.11
C HIS A 267 -1.64 -2.14 6.56
N ALA A 268 -2.37 -3.15 7.05
CA ALA A 268 -1.82 -4.42 7.49
C ALA A 268 -2.57 -5.59 6.85
N VAL A 269 -1.81 -6.53 6.29
CA VAL A 269 -2.36 -7.68 5.55
C VAL A 269 -2.12 -9.00 6.29
N GLY A 270 -2.89 -10.03 5.92
CA GLY A 270 -2.52 -11.41 6.23
C GLY A 270 -1.23 -11.77 5.49
N TRP A 271 -0.19 -12.07 6.25
CA TRP A 271 1.17 -12.32 5.78
C TRP A 271 1.63 -13.69 6.24
N ASP A 272 2.47 -14.38 5.48
CA ASP A 272 2.92 -15.72 5.86
C ASP A 272 3.64 -15.73 7.23
N LEU A 273 3.28 -16.70 8.07
CA LEU A 273 3.82 -16.83 9.43
C LEU A 273 5.34 -16.98 9.47
N ASN A 274 5.99 -17.54 8.43
CA ASN A 274 7.45 -17.70 8.37
C ASN A 274 8.15 -16.74 7.41
N ALA A 275 7.44 -15.74 6.86
CA ALA A 275 8.08 -14.66 6.11
C ALA A 275 9.20 -13.96 6.89
N PRO A 276 10.21 -13.38 6.23
CA PRO A 276 11.24 -12.60 6.91
C PRO A 276 10.67 -11.38 7.66
N PRO A 277 11.43 -10.79 8.60
CA PRO A 277 10.99 -9.60 9.35
C PRO A 277 10.67 -8.39 8.48
N TYR A 278 11.35 -8.27 7.33
CA TYR A 278 11.17 -7.24 6.32
C TYR A 278 10.89 -7.88 4.95
N GLY A 279 10.54 -7.07 3.96
CA GLY A 279 10.24 -7.53 2.61
C GLY A 279 11.43 -8.23 1.95
N ASP A 280 11.15 -9.38 1.34
CA ASP A 280 12.11 -10.12 0.52
C ASP A 280 12.04 -9.64 -0.93
N ARG A 281 13.18 -9.31 -1.54
CA ARG A 281 13.22 -8.75 -2.91
C ARG A 281 13.10 -9.82 -4.02
N VAL A 282 13.25 -11.09 -3.68
CA VAL A 282 13.13 -12.24 -4.60
C VAL A 282 11.70 -12.76 -4.59
N VAL A 283 11.15 -13.05 -3.41
CA VAL A 283 9.76 -13.52 -3.27
C VAL A 283 8.77 -12.37 -3.43
N GLY A 284 9.15 -11.16 -3.01
CA GLY A 284 8.34 -9.97 -3.14
C GLY A 284 6.98 -10.10 -2.44
N ASP A 285 5.92 -9.85 -3.20
CA ASP A 285 4.56 -9.85 -2.70
C ASP A 285 3.95 -11.26 -2.52
N GLY A 286 4.69 -12.32 -2.84
CA GLY A 286 4.22 -13.71 -2.75
C GLY A 286 3.91 -14.19 -1.32
N PHE A 287 4.39 -13.50 -0.30
CA PHE A 287 4.10 -13.87 1.10
C PHE A 287 2.69 -13.44 1.56
N GLN A 288 1.98 -12.60 0.82
CA GLN A 288 0.60 -12.26 1.17
C GLN A 288 -0.33 -13.48 1.10
N LYS A 289 -1.41 -13.46 1.89
CA LYS A 289 -2.39 -14.56 1.99
C LYS A 289 -3.82 -14.01 1.93
N HIS A 290 -4.25 -13.77 0.71
CA HIS A 290 -5.39 -12.97 0.30
C HIS A 290 -6.59 -13.78 -0.21
N SER A 291 -6.50 -15.11 -0.26
CA SER A 291 -7.61 -16.01 -0.60
C SER A 291 -8.51 -16.30 0.62
N TYR A 292 -8.33 -15.61 1.75
CA TYR A 292 -9.15 -15.78 2.95
C TYR A 292 -10.67 -15.68 2.74
N PRO A 293 -11.25 -14.98 1.73
CA PRO A 293 -12.69 -15.01 1.51
C PRO A 293 -13.25 -16.42 1.28
N TYR A 294 -12.42 -17.34 0.80
CA TYR A 294 -12.76 -18.74 0.60
C TYR A 294 -12.23 -19.63 1.73
N SER A 295 -11.90 -19.06 2.89
CA SER A 295 -11.42 -19.81 4.05
C SER A 295 -12.34 -19.65 5.26
N VAL A 296 -12.05 -20.44 6.27
CA VAL A 296 -12.37 -20.13 7.67
C VAL A 296 -11.09 -19.73 8.39
N MET A 297 -11.06 -18.55 9.02
CA MET A 297 -9.91 -18.07 9.78
C MET A 297 -10.01 -18.47 11.25
N ILE A 298 -9.01 -19.20 11.74
CA ILE A 298 -8.97 -19.77 13.09
C ILE A 298 -7.81 -19.18 13.89
N ASN A 299 -8.07 -18.65 15.08
CA ASN A 299 -7.03 -18.15 15.99
C ASN A 299 -6.43 -19.28 16.86
N ALA A 300 -5.49 -18.93 17.76
CA ALA A 300 -4.88 -19.89 18.68
C ALA A 300 -5.88 -20.61 19.61
N ASP A 301 -7.01 -19.97 19.93
CA ASP A 301 -8.04 -20.56 20.79
C ASP A 301 -8.95 -21.55 20.03
N GLY A 302 -8.71 -21.76 18.73
CA GLY A 302 -9.51 -22.64 17.88
C GLY A 302 -10.81 -22.01 17.41
N GLU A 303 -10.93 -20.68 17.48
CA GLU A 303 -12.17 -19.95 17.21
C GLU A 303 -12.06 -19.06 15.97
N ARG A 304 -13.22 -18.82 15.33
CA ARG A 304 -13.36 -17.76 14.33
C ARG A 304 -13.37 -16.40 15.01
N PHE A 305 -12.84 -15.38 14.33
CA PHE A 305 -12.69 -14.04 14.91
C PHE A 305 -13.01 -12.89 13.94
N VAL A 306 -13.33 -13.19 12.68
CA VAL A 306 -13.61 -12.19 11.64
C VAL A 306 -14.61 -12.74 10.62
N ASP A 307 -15.40 -11.85 9.99
CA ASP A 307 -16.20 -12.18 8.82
C ASP A 307 -15.30 -12.18 7.57
N GLU A 308 -14.87 -13.35 7.15
CA GLU A 308 -13.99 -13.53 6.00
C GLU A 308 -14.63 -13.09 4.67
N GLY A 309 -15.98 -13.04 4.62
CA GLY A 309 -16.78 -12.70 3.44
C GLY A 309 -17.47 -11.33 3.53
N ALA A 310 -16.99 -10.41 4.38
CA ALA A 310 -17.67 -9.14 4.65
C ALA A 310 -17.80 -8.20 3.42
N ASP A 311 -16.79 -8.20 2.55
CA ASP A 311 -16.73 -7.43 1.31
C ASP A 311 -15.67 -8.07 0.42
N PHE A 312 -15.57 -7.63 -0.83
CA PHE A 312 -14.49 -8.05 -1.71
C PHE A 312 -13.14 -7.82 -1.07
N ARG A 313 -12.22 -8.75 -1.35
CA ARG A 313 -10.86 -8.74 -0.83
C ARG A 313 -10.19 -7.37 -0.90
N HIS A 314 -10.39 -6.61 -1.98
CA HIS A 314 -9.76 -5.29 -2.19
C HIS A 314 -10.26 -4.18 -1.24
N PHE A 315 -11.31 -4.44 -0.46
CA PHE A 315 -11.81 -3.57 0.61
C PHE A 315 -11.62 -4.15 2.01
N THR A 316 -11.07 -5.36 2.17
CA THR A 316 -10.93 -6.02 3.48
C THR A 316 -9.49 -6.39 3.81
N TYR A 317 -8.66 -6.69 2.81
CA TYR A 317 -7.30 -7.19 3.02
C TYR A 317 -6.42 -6.27 3.86
N ALA A 318 -6.58 -4.95 3.67
CA ALA A 318 -5.71 -3.96 4.28
C ALA A 318 -6.00 -3.67 5.75
N LYS A 319 -7.10 -4.25 6.30
CA LYS A 319 -7.43 -4.21 7.73
C LYS A 319 -7.32 -5.57 8.41
N TYR A 320 -7.35 -6.70 7.69
CA TYR A 320 -7.37 -8.02 8.34
C TYR A 320 -6.03 -8.42 8.95
N GLY A 321 -4.90 -7.87 8.50
CA GLY A 321 -3.63 -8.04 9.23
C GLY A 321 -3.69 -7.45 10.65
N HIS A 322 -4.37 -6.31 10.83
CA HIS A 322 -4.60 -5.72 12.16
C HIS A 322 -5.47 -6.62 13.05
N VAL A 323 -6.50 -7.26 12.46
CA VAL A 323 -7.35 -8.18 13.21
C VAL A 323 -6.56 -9.43 13.65
N VAL A 324 -5.71 -9.98 12.77
CA VAL A 324 -4.78 -11.08 13.10
C VAL A 324 -3.78 -10.68 14.18
N GLN A 325 -3.25 -9.44 14.10
CA GLN A 325 -2.34 -8.89 15.12
C GLN A 325 -2.94 -8.86 16.53
N GLN A 326 -4.27 -8.74 16.63
CA GLN A 326 -4.97 -8.70 17.92
C GLN A 326 -5.33 -10.09 18.46
N GLN A 327 -5.11 -11.16 17.69
CA GLN A 327 -5.40 -12.52 18.15
C GLN A 327 -4.31 -13.02 19.11
N PRO A 328 -4.64 -13.97 20.01
CA PRO A 328 -3.65 -14.59 20.87
C PRO A 328 -2.50 -15.20 20.05
N GLY A 329 -1.27 -14.90 20.43
CA GLY A 329 -0.07 -15.31 19.69
C GLY A 329 0.21 -14.51 18.41
N MET A 330 -0.63 -13.54 18.02
CA MET A 330 -0.48 -12.72 16.80
C MET A 330 -0.44 -13.54 15.50
N PHE A 331 -1.13 -14.68 15.49
CA PHE A 331 -1.26 -15.54 14.31
C PHE A 331 -2.68 -16.10 14.17
N ALA A 332 -2.96 -16.61 12.98
CA ALA A 332 -4.15 -17.37 12.67
C ALA A 332 -3.84 -18.42 11.60
N TRP A 333 -4.74 -19.36 11.39
CA TRP A 333 -4.72 -20.31 10.29
C TRP A 333 -5.89 -20.03 9.35
N GLN A 334 -5.64 -19.98 8.05
CA GLN A 334 -6.69 -19.98 7.02
C GLN A 334 -6.93 -21.41 6.57
N VAL A 335 -8.12 -21.94 6.85
CA VAL A 335 -8.51 -23.33 6.55
C VAL A 335 -9.36 -23.39 5.28
N PHE A 336 -8.98 -24.28 4.37
CA PHE A 336 -9.60 -24.52 3.07
C PHE A 336 -9.84 -26.01 2.88
N ASP A 337 -10.71 -26.34 1.93
CA ASP A 337 -10.93 -27.69 1.43
C ASP A 337 -10.78 -27.73 -0.11
N ASP A 338 -10.90 -28.90 -0.72
CA ASP A 338 -10.65 -29.10 -2.15
C ASP A 338 -11.60 -28.31 -3.07
N GLN A 339 -12.77 -27.88 -2.56
CA GLN A 339 -13.79 -27.20 -3.36
C GLN A 339 -13.32 -25.86 -3.92
N VAL A 340 -12.38 -25.21 -3.23
CA VAL A 340 -11.89 -23.86 -3.57
C VAL A 340 -10.39 -23.83 -3.89
N GLU A 341 -9.71 -24.99 -3.94
CA GLU A 341 -8.28 -25.07 -4.24
C GLU A 341 -7.91 -24.39 -5.56
N HIS A 342 -8.73 -24.60 -6.59
CA HIS A 342 -8.56 -23.98 -7.91
C HIS A 342 -8.76 -22.46 -7.92
N MET A 343 -9.37 -21.90 -6.86
CA MET A 343 -9.58 -20.46 -6.70
C MET A 343 -8.45 -19.78 -5.91
N LEU A 344 -7.55 -20.55 -5.28
CA LEU A 344 -6.43 -20.00 -4.52
C LEU A 344 -5.45 -19.28 -5.44
N ARG A 345 -5.04 -18.09 -5.01
CA ARG A 345 -4.04 -17.26 -5.68
C ARG A 345 -2.64 -17.91 -5.69
N ASP A 346 -1.82 -17.52 -6.67
CA ASP A 346 -0.45 -18.02 -6.87
C ASP A 346 0.45 -17.90 -5.62
N GLU A 347 0.20 -16.92 -4.76
CA GLU A 347 0.88 -16.72 -3.47
C GLU A 347 0.68 -17.86 -2.45
N TYR A 348 -0.28 -18.76 -2.65
CA TYR A 348 -0.45 -19.99 -1.86
C TYR A 348 0.41 -21.15 -2.40
N ARG A 349 1.05 -20.94 -3.55
CA ARG A 349 1.81 -21.96 -4.31
C ARG A 349 3.32 -21.71 -4.31
N ILE A 350 3.78 -20.68 -3.60
CA ILE A 350 5.21 -20.41 -3.44
C ILE A 350 5.88 -21.51 -2.59
N LYS A 351 7.20 -21.65 -2.72
CA LYS A 351 7.96 -22.67 -1.98
C LYS A 351 8.01 -22.37 -0.48
N GLU A 352 8.01 -21.10 -0.12
CA GLU A 352 8.19 -20.58 1.23
C GLU A 352 6.88 -20.59 2.06
N VAL A 353 5.80 -21.14 1.51
CA VAL A 353 4.49 -21.11 2.17
C VAL A 353 4.47 -21.97 3.43
N THR A 354 3.96 -21.41 4.52
CA THR A 354 3.72 -22.16 5.76
C THR A 354 2.35 -22.84 5.69
N LYS A 355 2.34 -24.12 5.32
CA LYS A 355 1.09 -24.90 5.15
C LYS A 355 1.13 -26.28 5.78
N VAL A 356 -0.06 -26.78 6.13
CA VAL A 356 -0.31 -28.17 6.49
C VAL A 356 -1.43 -28.74 5.62
N THR A 357 -1.41 -30.06 5.41
CA THR A 357 -2.41 -30.78 4.63
C THR A 357 -2.79 -32.07 5.37
N ALA A 358 -4.06 -32.44 5.32
CA ALA A 358 -4.60 -33.62 5.96
C ALA A 358 -5.79 -34.20 5.17
N ASP A 359 -6.04 -35.50 5.33
CA ASP A 359 -7.16 -36.18 4.67
C ASP A 359 -8.43 -36.17 5.52
N THR A 360 -8.31 -35.83 6.82
CA THR A 360 -9.45 -35.61 7.72
C THR A 360 -9.31 -34.31 8.51
N ILE A 361 -10.44 -33.79 9.01
CA ILE A 361 -10.45 -32.55 9.81
C ILE A 361 -9.81 -32.78 11.19
N GLU A 362 -9.91 -34.00 11.73
CA GLU A 362 -9.24 -34.41 12.98
C GLU A 362 -7.73 -34.45 12.82
N GLU A 363 -7.22 -35.02 11.72
CA GLU A 363 -5.79 -35.02 11.43
C GLU A 363 -5.29 -33.59 11.18
N LEU A 364 -6.12 -32.73 10.55
CA LEU A 364 -5.78 -31.32 10.41
C LEU A 364 -5.64 -30.66 11.79
N ALA A 365 -6.59 -30.90 12.71
CA ALA A 365 -6.58 -30.34 14.05
C ALA A 365 -5.29 -30.67 14.84
N GLU A 366 -4.76 -31.87 14.67
CA GLU A 366 -3.48 -32.30 15.27
C GLU A 366 -2.26 -31.56 14.67
N LYS A 367 -2.35 -31.16 13.39
CA LYS A 367 -1.28 -30.47 12.65
C LYS A 367 -1.28 -28.95 12.82
N LEU A 368 -2.37 -28.35 13.30
CA LEU A 368 -2.47 -26.89 13.52
C LEU A 368 -1.67 -26.48 14.78
N GLU A 369 -0.36 -26.27 14.61
CA GLU A 369 0.52 -25.84 15.69
C GLU A 369 0.00 -24.56 16.38
N GLY A 370 0.00 -24.58 17.72
CA GLY A 370 -0.43 -23.47 18.56
C GLY A 370 -1.96 -23.28 18.66
N VAL A 371 -2.77 -24.15 18.06
CA VAL A 371 -4.24 -24.06 18.08
C VAL A 371 -4.85 -25.05 19.07
N ASN A 372 -5.92 -24.64 19.76
CA ASN A 372 -6.79 -25.56 20.49
C ASN A 372 -7.60 -26.45 19.53
N GLY A 373 -7.07 -27.62 19.22
CA GLY A 373 -7.65 -28.57 18.25
C GLY A 373 -9.09 -29.00 18.58
N ASN A 374 -9.43 -29.19 19.86
CA ASN A 374 -10.79 -29.57 20.26
C ASN A 374 -11.80 -28.47 19.94
N ARG A 375 -11.49 -27.22 20.28
CA ARG A 375 -12.37 -26.09 19.98
C ARG A 375 -12.46 -25.80 18.48
N PHE A 376 -11.37 -26.04 17.75
CA PHE A 376 -11.35 -25.96 16.29
C PHE A 376 -12.35 -26.94 15.66
N LEU A 377 -12.37 -28.21 16.08
CA LEU A 377 -13.31 -29.20 15.56
C LEU A 377 -14.78 -28.81 15.81
N GLU A 378 -15.09 -28.31 17.01
CA GLU A 378 -16.41 -27.77 17.33
C GLU A 378 -16.77 -26.59 16.42
N THR A 379 -15.83 -25.65 16.24
CA THR A 379 -16.03 -24.45 15.42
C THR A 379 -16.31 -24.81 13.95
N VAL A 380 -15.59 -25.77 13.37
CA VAL A 380 -15.83 -26.20 11.98
C VAL A 380 -17.18 -26.90 11.85
N ALA A 381 -17.57 -27.73 12.82
CA ALA A 381 -18.87 -28.38 12.82
C ALA A 381 -20.04 -27.37 12.93
N GLU A 382 -19.91 -26.38 13.83
CA GLU A 382 -20.86 -25.27 13.98
C GLU A 382 -20.96 -24.44 12.69
N TYR A 383 -19.81 -24.12 12.08
CA TYR A 383 -19.75 -23.36 10.83
C TYR A 383 -20.43 -24.12 9.68
N ASN A 384 -20.08 -25.39 9.44
CA ASN A 384 -20.63 -26.20 8.36
C ASN A 384 -22.15 -26.32 8.43
N LYS A 385 -22.70 -26.49 9.64
CA LYS A 385 -24.15 -26.55 9.88
C LYS A 385 -24.87 -25.23 9.55
N SER A 386 -24.15 -24.12 9.61
CA SER A 386 -24.70 -22.77 9.49
C SER A 386 -24.68 -22.24 8.05
N VAL A 387 -24.00 -22.92 7.10
CA VAL A 387 -23.86 -22.47 5.71
C VAL A 387 -25.19 -22.54 4.95
N LYS A 388 -25.56 -21.45 4.28
CA LYS A 388 -26.71 -21.36 3.37
C LYS A 388 -26.44 -22.07 2.05
N GLN A 389 -26.68 -23.38 1.99
CA GLN A 389 -26.36 -24.16 0.79
C GLN A 389 -27.34 -23.93 -0.38
N ASP A 390 -28.51 -23.35 -0.11
CA ASP A 390 -29.57 -23.02 -1.06
C ASP A 390 -29.29 -21.77 -1.92
N VAL A 391 -28.37 -20.91 -1.50
CA VAL A 391 -27.94 -19.72 -2.25
C VAL A 391 -26.79 -20.10 -3.18
N GLU A 392 -26.88 -19.84 -4.49
CA GLU A 392 -25.83 -20.18 -5.45
C GLU A 392 -24.51 -19.42 -5.17
N PHE A 393 -23.37 -20.11 -5.30
CA PHE A 393 -22.06 -19.51 -5.10
C PHE A 393 -21.66 -18.69 -6.33
N ASN A 394 -21.29 -17.43 -6.13
CA ASN A 394 -20.76 -16.58 -7.20
C ASN A 394 -19.64 -15.65 -6.69
N ALA A 395 -18.40 -15.98 -7.07
CA ALA A 395 -17.20 -15.26 -6.66
C ALA A 395 -17.10 -13.80 -7.17
N THR A 396 -17.90 -13.43 -8.16
CA THR A 396 -17.81 -12.11 -8.84
C THR A 396 -18.72 -11.05 -8.24
N ILE A 397 -19.64 -11.44 -7.37
CA ILE A 397 -20.59 -10.56 -6.70
C ILE A 397 -20.59 -10.84 -5.20
N LEU A 398 -21.14 -9.91 -4.41
CA LEU A 398 -21.54 -10.21 -3.04
C LEU A 398 -22.79 -11.10 -3.11
N ASP A 399 -22.57 -12.42 -3.15
CA ASP A 399 -23.58 -13.43 -3.48
C ASP A 399 -24.59 -13.69 -2.36
N GLY A 400 -24.33 -13.21 -1.14
CA GLY A 400 -25.17 -13.47 0.03
C GLY A 400 -25.20 -14.94 0.45
N ARG A 401 -24.35 -15.81 -0.15
CA ARG A 401 -24.17 -17.19 0.29
C ARG A 401 -23.36 -17.16 1.58
N GLY A 402 -24.06 -16.99 2.70
CA GLY A 402 -23.45 -16.76 4.00
C GLY A 402 -23.74 -17.84 5.04
N THR A 403 -23.60 -17.47 6.32
CA THR A 403 -23.97 -18.32 7.47
C THR A 403 -25.14 -17.74 8.28
N GLU A 404 -25.91 -18.59 8.96
CA GLU A 404 -26.98 -18.20 9.90
C GLU A 404 -26.74 -18.71 11.31
N GLY A 405 -27.05 -17.88 12.32
CA GLY A 405 -27.03 -18.31 13.73
C GLY A 405 -25.65 -18.30 14.39
N LEU A 406 -24.58 -17.92 13.69
CA LEU A 406 -23.25 -17.71 14.26
C LEU A 406 -23.12 -16.29 14.83
N SER A 407 -22.34 -16.16 15.91
CA SER A 407 -21.99 -14.85 16.50
C SER A 407 -21.19 -13.96 15.54
N ILE A 408 -20.30 -14.58 14.78
CA ILE A 408 -19.53 -13.96 13.70
C ILE A 408 -20.10 -14.50 12.39
N PRO A 409 -20.74 -13.66 11.56
CA PRO A 409 -21.24 -14.13 10.28
C PRO A 409 -20.08 -14.44 9.33
N LYS A 410 -20.36 -15.22 8.30
CA LYS A 410 -19.64 -15.16 7.03
C LYS A 410 -20.65 -14.64 6.02
N SER A 411 -20.49 -13.40 5.57
CA SER A 411 -21.58 -12.72 4.84
C SER A 411 -21.75 -13.22 3.40
N ASN A 412 -20.66 -13.63 2.75
CA ASN A 412 -20.63 -14.06 1.35
C ASN A 412 -19.65 -15.22 1.15
N TRP A 413 -19.79 -15.94 0.04
CA TRP A 413 -18.87 -16.99 -0.43
C TRP A 413 -18.64 -18.14 0.57
N ALA A 414 -19.63 -18.41 1.43
CA ALA A 414 -19.60 -19.51 2.38
C ALA A 414 -19.78 -20.86 1.66
N HIS A 415 -18.87 -21.79 1.94
CA HIS A 415 -18.99 -23.21 1.61
C HIS A 415 -18.64 -24.02 2.86
N THR A 416 -19.15 -25.24 2.91
CA THR A 416 -18.79 -26.23 3.94
C THR A 416 -17.33 -26.66 3.78
N ILE A 417 -16.64 -26.88 4.88
CA ILE A 417 -15.29 -27.46 4.94
C ILE A 417 -15.46 -28.95 5.20
N GLU A 418 -15.59 -29.75 4.13
CA GLU A 418 -15.90 -31.18 4.24
C GLU A 418 -15.26 -32.08 3.18
N LYS A 419 -14.67 -31.51 2.12
CA LYS A 419 -14.06 -32.30 1.03
C LYS A 419 -12.53 -32.32 1.12
N PRO A 420 -11.91 -33.47 1.41
CA PRO A 420 -10.45 -33.57 1.45
C PRO A 420 -9.82 -33.45 0.04
N PRO A 421 -8.53 -33.08 -0.05
CA PRO A 421 -7.62 -32.79 1.05
C PRO A 421 -7.92 -31.44 1.72
N PHE A 422 -7.88 -31.41 3.05
CA PHE A 422 -7.95 -30.18 3.82
C PHE A 422 -6.60 -29.50 3.83
N GLN A 423 -6.58 -28.19 3.66
CA GLN A 423 -5.35 -27.39 3.66
C GLN A 423 -5.48 -26.23 4.62
N ALA A 424 -4.44 -25.98 5.41
CA ALA A 424 -4.39 -24.80 6.27
C ALA A 424 -3.08 -24.04 6.06
N TYR A 425 -3.19 -22.72 6.04
CA TYR A 425 -2.08 -21.80 5.80
C TYR A 425 -1.91 -20.87 6.99
N ALA A 426 -0.71 -20.85 7.58
CA ALA A 426 -0.43 -20.03 8.76
C ALA A 426 -0.16 -18.59 8.37
N VAL A 427 -0.84 -17.66 9.04
CA VAL A 427 -0.73 -16.22 8.78
C VAL A 427 -0.48 -15.42 10.04
N THR A 428 0.23 -14.32 9.88
CA THR A 428 0.47 -13.27 10.86
C THR A 428 0.19 -11.89 10.22
N CYS A 429 0.49 -10.82 10.95
CA CYS A 429 0.36 -9.45 10.48
C CYS A 429 1.60 -9.00 9.70
N GLY A 430 1.39 -8.52 8.46
CA GLY A 430 2.39 -7.78 7.69
C GLY A 430 1.99 -6.32 7.54
N VAL A 431 2.70 -5.41 8.22
CA VAL A 431 2.48 -3.96 8.12
C VAL A 431 3.08 -3.46 6.80
N THR A 432 2.24 -2.87 5.94
CA THR A 432 2.67 -2.29 4.67
C THR A 432 3.02 -0.81 4.83
N TYR A 433 2.11 -0.02 5.39
CA TYR A 433 2.31 1.42 5.55
C TYR A 433 1.41 2.04 6.61
N THR A 434 1.80 3.18 7.17
CA THR A 434 1.09 3.87 8.26
C THR A 434 0.17 4.96 7.73
N PHE A 435 -0.99 5.17 8.36
CA PHE A 435 -1.98 6.17 7.92
C PHE A 435 -1.81 7.55 8.58
N GLY A 436 -1.07 7.63 9.69
CA GLY A 436 -0.69 8.87 10.36
C GLY A 436 0.58 9.47 9.76
N GLY A 437 0.64 10.80 9.71
CA GLY A 437 1.76 11.52 9.11
C GLY A 437 1.67 13.03 9.29
N ILE A 438 2.11 13.78 8.29
CA ILE A 438 2.18 15.25 8.29
C ILE A 438 1.01 15.83 7.47
N LYS A 439 0.39 16.90 7.99
CA LYS A 439 -0.64 17.65 7.25
C LYS A 439 0.00 18.45 6.11
N ILE A 440 -0.60 18.35 4.94
CA ILE A 440 -0.36 19.25 3.81
C ILE A 440 -1.65 19.99 3.41
N ASP A 441 -1.51 21.06 2.65
CA ASP A 441 -2.62 21.67 1.90
C ASP A 441 -2.72 21.12 0.47
N THR A 442 -3.62 21.69 -0.33
CA THR A 442 -3.87 21.32 -1.74
C THR A 442 -2.73 21.68 -2.70
N GLN A 443 -1.65 22.30 -2.21
CA GLN A 443 -0.40 22.56 -2.95
C GLN A 443 0.78 21.75 -2.38
N ALA A 444 0.47 20.70 -1.60
CA ALA A 444 1.44 19.84 -0.94
C ALA A 444 2.39 20.54 0.04
N ARG A 445 2.07 21.76 0.50
CA ARG A 445 2.88 22.50 1.48
C ARG A 445 2.61 21.98 2.87
N VAL A 446 3.67 21.67 3.62
CA VAL A 446 3.56 21.21 5.00
C VAL A 446 2.93 22.30 5.86
N GLN A 447 1.86 21.95 6.57
CA GLN A 447 1.15 22.89 7.44
C GLN A 447 1.81 22.95 8.81
N HIS A 448 2.12 24.16 9.28
CA HIS A 448 2.55 24.38 10.65
C HIS A 448 1.37 24.13 11.60
N ARG A 449 1.67 23.66 12.82
CA ARG A 449 0.70 23.57 13.93
C ARG A 449 -0.10 24.86 14.19
N ARG A 450 0.46 26.04 13.85
CA ARG A 450 -0.17 27.37 13.98
C ARG A 450 -1.12 27.74 12.84
N GLY A 451 -1.22 26.93 11.78
CA GLY A 451 -2.23 27.05 10.72
C GLY A 451 -1.73 27.57 9.38
N ASN A 452 -0.53 28.14 9.30
CA ASN A 452 0.06 28.59 8.03
C ASN A 452 1.00 27.52 7.45
N PRO A 453 1.19 27.46 6.12
CA PRO A 453 2.20 26.61 5.50
C PRO A 453 3.61 27.03 5.98
N ILE A 454 4.52 26.05 6.08
CA ILE A 454 5.94 26.30 6.33
C ILE A 454 6.61 26.61 4.99
N PRO A 455 7.10 27.84 4.74
CA PRO A 455 7.64 28.19 3.43
C PRO A 455 8.87 27.34 3.08
N GLY A 456 8.91 26.84 1.84
CA GLY A 456 9.97 25.98 1.35
C GLY A 456 9.89 24.51 1.81
N LEU A 457 8.84 24.09 2.52
CA LEU A 457 8.67 22.69 2.92
C LEU A 457 7.42 22.05 2.30
N TYR A 458 7.65 20.95 1.60
CA TYR A 458 6.62 20.15 0.94
C TYR A 458 6.68 18.70 1.40
N ALA A 459 5.58 17.96 1.25
CA ALA A 459 5.56 16.54 1.55
C ALA A 459 4.64 15.75 0.61
N ALA A 460 5.01 14.51 0.30
CA ALA A 460 4.28 13.66 -0.63
C ALA A 460 4.42 12.16 -0.31
N GLY A 461 3.40 11.38 -0.70
CA GLY A 461 3.36 9.93 -0.49
C GLY A 461 2.88 9.53 0.90
N GLU A 462 3.37 8.40 1.41
CA GLU A 462 2.92 7.81 2.68
C GLU A 462 3.15 8.72 3.90
N ILE A 463 4.13 9.62 3.84
CA ILE A 463 4.40 10.58 4.91
C ILE A 463 3.21 11.52 5.17
N VAL A 464 2.30 11.68 4.21
CA VAL A 464 1.15 12.57 4.29
C VAL A 464 0.03 11.90 5.07
N GLY A 465 -0.36 12.52 6.19
CA GLY A 465 -1.50 12.09 6.98
C GLY A 465 -2.81 12.67 6.45
N GLY A 466 -3.92 11.94 6.61
CA GLY A 466 -5.28 12.46 6.39
C GLY A 466 -5.99 11.95 5.14
N LEU A 467 -5.32 11.22 4.25
CA LEU A 467 -5.99 10.60 3.09
C LEU A 467 -6.66 9.26 3.45
N PHE A 468 -5.97 8.44 4.23
CA PHE A 468 -6.40 7.11 4.64
C PHE A 468 -6.52 7.01 6.16
N TYR A 469 -7.39 6.12 6.67
CA TYR A 469 -7.71 6.03 8.12
C TYR A 469 -7.81 4.60 8.62
N PHE A 470 -8.98 3.96 8.51
CA PHE A 470 -9.17 2.57 8.98
C PHE A 470 -8.83 1.56 7.89
N ASN A 471 -8.89 2.02 6.65
CA ASN A 471 -8.68 1.27 5.45
C ASN A 471 -8.38 2.26 4.31
N TYR A 472 -8.19 1.73 3.10
CA TYR A 472 -8.06 2.51 1.88
C TYR A 472 -8.64 1.74 0.68
N PRO A 473 -9.08 2.43 -0.39
CA PRO A 473 -9.46 1.75 -1.62
C PRO A 473 -8.20 1.18 -2.30
N SER A 474 -8.14 -0.15 -2.51
CA SER A 474 -6.96 -0.79 -3.12
C SER A 474 -6.51 -0.08 -4.41
N GLY A 475 -5.21 0.03 -4.61
CA GLY A 475 -4.61 0.70 -5.77
C GLY A 475 -4.52 2.23 -5.67
N SER A 476 -5.16 2.87 -4.69
CA SER A 476 -5.04 4.33 -4.51
C SER A 476 -3.71 4.77 -3.86
N GLY A 477 -2.98 3.87 -3.17
CA GLY A 477 -1.73 4.22 -2.49
C GLY A 477 -0.59 4.64 -3.43
N LEU A 478 -0.37 3.91 -4.52
CA LEU A 478 0.65 4.29 -5.53
C LEU A 478 0.22 5.53 -6.31
N VAL A 479 -1.08 5.62 -6.64
CA VAL A 479 -1.65 6.79 -7.31
C VAL A 479 -1.52 8.04 -6.44
N ASN A 480 -1.75 7.93 -5.13
CA ASN A 480 -1.46 8.99 -4.15
C ASN A 480 0.00 9.44 -4.22
N GLY A 481 0.95 8.49 -4.20
CA GLY A 481 2.36 8.81 -4.36
C GLY A 481 2.67 9.56 -5.66
N ALA A 482 2.06 9.17 -6.78
CA ALA A 482 2.24 9.82 -8.07
C ALA A 482 1.62 11.23 -8.11
N VAL A 483 0.36 11.38 -7.67
CA VAL A 483 -0.38 12.65 -7.67
C VAL A 483 0.33 13.67 -6.78
N PHE A 484 0.52 13.36 -5.50
CA PHE A 484 1.13 14.30 -4.57
C PHE A 484 2.63 14.44 -4.77
N GLY A 485 3.31 13.40 -5.28
CA GLY A 485 4.71 13.50 -5.69
C GLY A 485 4.88 14.53 -6.80
N ARG A 486 4.13 14.36 -7.90
CA ARG A 486 4.14 15.32 -9.02
C ARG A 486 3.77 16.73 -8.55
N LEU A 487 2.70 16.88 -7.77
CA LEU A 487 2.26 18.17 -7.24
C LEU A 487 3.35 18.84 -6.39
N ALA A 488 3.90 18.14 -5.39
CA ALA A 488 4.94 18.68 -4.52
C ALA A 488 6.20 19.08 -5.30
N GLY A 489 6.59 18.30 -6.30
CA GLY A 489 7.70 18.63 -7.18
C GLY A 489 7.47 19.88 -8.01
N THR A 490 6.31 19.99 -8.66
CA THR A 490 5.94 21.16 -9.46
C THR A 490 5.85 22.42 -8.60
N GLU A 491 5.16 22.37 -7.46
CA GLU A 491 5.00 23.51 -6.56
C GLU A 491 6.33 23.96 -5.94
N ALA A 492 7.21 23.01 -5.57
CA ALA A 492 8.55 23.33 -5.12
C ALA A 492 9.40 23.98 -6.23
N GLY A 493 9.27 23.50 -7.48
CA GLY A 493 9.93 24.09 -8.65
C GLY A 493 9.50 25.53 -8.92
N GLU A 494 8.20 25.80 -8.90
CA GLU A 494 7.65 27.16 -9.08
C GLU A 494 8.04 28.08 -7.91
N TYR A 495 8.06 27.57 -6.68
CA TYR A 495 8.55 28.33 -5.52
C TYR A 495 10.01 28.75 -5.70
N VAL A 496 10.88 27.85 -6.15
CA VAL A 496 12.30 28.14 -6.43
C VAL A 496 12.48 29.25 -7.46
N LYS A 497 11.69 29.24 -8.54
CA LYS A 497 11.74 30.31 -9.56
C LYS A 497 11.27 31.65 -9.01
N SER A 498 10.22 31.66 -8.19
CA SER A 498 9.68 32.90 -7.62
C SER A 498 10.61 33.55 -6.59
N ALA A 499 11.59 32.79 -6.09
CA ALA A 499 12.58 33.26 -5.12
C ALA A 499 13.89 33.73 -5.78
N GLU A 500 14.00 33.66 -7.12
CA GLU A 500 15.06 34.30 -7.93
C GLU A 500 14.70 35.75 -8.25
#